data_AF-A0A6A2XA99-F1
#
_entry.id   AF-A0A6A2XA99-F1
#
_cell.length_a   1.000
_cell.length_b   1.000
_cell.length_c   1.000
_cell.angle_alpha   90.00
_cell.angle_beta   90.00
_cell.angle_gamma   90.00
#
_symmetry.space_group_name_H-M   'P 1'
#
loop_
_entity.id
_entity.type
_entity.pdbx_description
1 polymer ?
#
loop_
_entity_poly.entity_id
_entity_poly.type
_entity_poly.pdbx_seq_one_letter_code
_entity_poly.pdbx_strand_id
1 'polypeptide(L)'
;MPVPPWLESLLSTAFFTVCRTHGDAGRGECNMYCLDCKGDAFCFYCRSFKHKDHQVIQIRRSSYHDVVRVTEIQKVLDISGVQTYVINSARVLFLNERPQTKSGKGVAHICEICGRSLLDPFVFVLWDARSKEKWECKF
;
A
#
# COMPACT_ATOMS: atom_id res chain seq x y z
N MET A 1 9.00 7.37 -14.52
CA MET A 1 9.88 7.20 -13.34
C MET A 1 10.16 5.71 -13.17
N PRO A 2 11.39 5.30 -12.88
CA PRO A 2 11.68 3.89 -12.63
C PRO A 2 10.93 3.41 -11.38
N VAL A 3 10.28 2.26 -11.52
CA VAL A 3 9.58 1.53 -10.46
C VAL A 3 10.55 1.22 -9.31
N PRO A 4 10.27 1.64 -8.05
CA PRO A 4 11.15 1.32 -6.93
C PRO A 4 11.22 -0.19 -6.69
N PRO A 5 12.41 -0.78 -6.50
CA PRO A 5 12.55 -2.24 -6.37
C PRO A 5 11.83 -2.85 -5.16
N TRP A 6 11.56 -2.06 -4.14
CA TRP A 6 10.86 -2.49 -2.92
C TRP A 6 9.35 -2.58 -3.11
N LEU A 7 8.79 -1.87 -4.08
CA LEU A 7 7.35 -1.70 -4.13
C LEU A 7 6.68 -2.97 -4.70
N GLU A 8 7.35 -3.76 -5.55
CA GLU A 8 6.81 -5.08 -5.99
C GLU A 8 6.71 -6.05 -4.83
N SER A 9 7.81 -6.15 -4.09
CA SER A 9 7.89 -6.98 -2.90
C SER A 9 6.85 -6.53 -1.88
N LEU A 10 6.67 -5.22 -1.66
CA LEU A 10 5.63 -4.68 -0.78
C LEU A 10 4.23 -5.20 -1.16
N LEU A 11 3.84 -5.10 -2.43
CA LEU A 11 2.51 -5.51 -2.88
C LEU A 11 2.27 -7.03 -2.79
N SER A 12 3.33 -7.83 -2.94
CA SER A 12 3.28 -9.29 -2.81
C SER A 12 3.39 -9.80 -1.36
N THR A 13 3.76 -8.94 -0.42
CA THR A 13 4.05 -9.34 0.96
C THR A 13 2.77 -9.69 1.71
N ALA A 14 2.77 -10.83 2.42
CA ALA A 14 1.70 -11.19 3.33
C ALA A 14 1.84 -10.46 4.67
N PHE A 15 0.91 -9.55 4.96
CA PHE A 15 0.87 -8.81 6.22
C PHE A 15 -0.02 -9.48 7.26
N PHE A 16 0.14 -9.03 8.51
CA PHE A 16 -0.68 -9.41 9.67
C PHE A 16 -0.59 -10.92 10.01
N THR A 17 0.55 -11.52 9.72
CA THR A 17 0.93 -12.84 10.23
C THR A 17 1.45 -12.72 11.65
N VAL A 18 1.45 -13.83 12.40
CA VAL A 18 1.99 -13.87 13.75
C VAL A 18 3.52 -13.97 13.68
N CYS A 19 4.23 -13.09 14.37
CA CYS A 19 5.69 -13.16 14.44
C CYS A 19 6.14 -14.46 15.12
N ARG A 20 7.09 -15.17 14.52
CA ARG A 20 7.63 -16.43 15.07
C ARG A 20 8.33 -16.26 16.43
N THR A 21 8.90 -15.09 16.69
CA THR A 21 9.67 -14.82 17.92
C THR A 21 8.85 -14.06 18.97
N HIS A 22 7.91 -13.23 18.53
CA HIS A 22 7.16 -12.33 19.41
C HIS A 22 5.65 -12.59 19.34
N GLY A 23 5.23 -13.79 18.95
CA GLY A 23 3.81 -14.11 18.69
C GLY A 23 2.89 -13.90 19.90
N ASP A 24 3.40 -14.17 21.10
CA ASP A 24 2.66 -14.03 22.35
C ASP A 24 2.66 -12.60 22.92
N ALA A 25 3.41 -11.68 22.30
CA ALA A 25 3.46 -10.30 22.75
C ALA A 25 2.32 -9.47 22.13
N GLY A 26 1.80 -8.48 22.87
CA GLY A 26 0.67 -7.65 22.41
C GLY A 26 0.89 -6.86 21.10
N ARG A 27 2.14 -6.74 20.62
CA ARG A 27 2.49 -6.16 19.31
C ARG A 27 3.30 -7.13 18.42
N GLY A 28 2.98 -8.41 18.54
CA GLY A 28 3.59 -9.52 17.80
C GLY A 28 3.13 -9.66 16.35
N GLU A 29 2.15 -8.89 15.92
CA GLU A 29 1.62 -8.93 14.56
C GLU A 29 2.60 -8.32 13.54
N CYS A 30 2.84 -9.01 12.43
CA CYS A 30 3.74 -8.58 11.37
C CYS A 30 3.05 -7.58 10.43
N ASN A 31 3.04 -6.31 10.80
CA ASN A 31 2.41 -5.23 10.04
C ASN A 31 3.39 -4.13 9.58
N MET A 32 4.70 -4.40 9.64
CA MET A 32 5.74 -3.48 9.18
C MET A 32 6.48 -4.06 7.98
N TYR A 33 6.95 -3.18 7.09
CA TYR A 33 7.74 -3.54 5.92
C TYR A 33 8.96 -2.63 5.78
N CYS A 34 10.11 -3.20 5.43
CA CYS A 34 11.39 -2.51 5.34
C CYS A 34 11.79 -2.34 3.87
N LEU A 35 11.91 -1.09 3.44
CA LEU A 35 12.20 -0.73 2.05
C LEU A 35 13.65 -1.08 1.65
N ASP A 36 14.55 -1.13 2.63
CA ASP A 36 15.95 -1.45 2.42
C ASP A 36 16.18 -2.96 2.31
N CYS A 37 15.56 -3.73 3.21
CA CYS A 37 15.70 -5.20 3.23
C CYS A 37 14.87 -5.90 2.16
N LYS A 38 13.69 -5.35 1.80
CA LYS A 38 12.78 -5.93 0.82
C LYS A 38 12.38 -7.39 1.12
N GLY A 39 12.36 -7.73 2.41
CA GLY A 39 12.00 -9.06 2.92
C GLY A 39 10.55 -9.13 3.38
N ASP A 40 10.23 -10.20 4.12
CA ASP A 40 8.90 -10.43 4.67
C ASP A 40 8.48 -9.34 5.68
N ALA A 41 7.16 -9.25 5.90
CA ALA A 41 6.60 -8.42 6.95
C ALA A 41 7.12 -8.83 8.34
N PHE A 42 7.30 -7.84 9.22
CA PHE A 42 7.80 -8.05 10.58
C PHE A 42 7.01 -7.24 11.61
N CYS A 43 7.16 -7.59 12.89
CA CYS A 43 6.44 -6.97 13.99
C CYS A 43 7.18 -5.78 14.60
N PHE A 44 6.50 -5.06 15.49
CA PHE A 44 7.05 -3.88 16.18
C PHE A 44 8.39 -4.16 16.88
N TYR A 45 8.54 -5.31 17.52
CA TYR A 45 9.76 -5.66 18.25
C TYR A 45 10.93 -5.96 17.31
N CYS A 46 10.69 -6.68 16.20
CA CYS A 46 11.71 -6.96 15.19
C CYS A 46 12.29 -5.68 14.58
N ARG A 47 11.49 -4.60 14.50
CA ARG A 47 11.97 -3.29 14.05
C ARG A 47 13.18 -2.81 14.85
N SER A 48 13.09 -2.83 16.18
CA SER A 48 14.13 -2.27 17.05
C SER A 48 15.44 -3.06 17.01
N PHE A 49 15.35 -4.38 16.79
CA PHE A 49 16.53 -5.25 16.79
C PHE A 49 17.18 -5.40 15.41
N LYS A 50 16.40 -5.41 14.33
CA LYS A 50 16.89 -5.73 12.97
C LYS A 50 16.80 -4.58 11.97
N HIS A 51 16.04 -3.53 12.28
CA HIS A 51 15.71 -2.44 11.34
C HIS A 51 15.80 -1.06 12.00
N LYS A 52 16.73 -0.88 12.93
CA LYS A 52 16.86 0.37 13.72
C LYS A 52 17.09 1.59 12.84
N ASP A 53 17.90 1.43 11.79
CA ASP A 53 18.36 2.53 10.91
C ASP A 53 17.81 2.39 9.48
N HIS A 54 16.78 1.58 9.29
CA HIS A 54 16.18 1.34 7.98
C HIS A 54 14.89 2.13 7.76
N GLN A 55 14.57 2.40 6.50
CA GLN A 55 13.29 2.94 6.09
C GLN A 55 12.21 1.87 6.22
N VAL A 56 11.22 2.15 7.06
CA VAL A 56 10.13 1.22 7.39
C VAL A 56 8.80 1.94 7.26
N ILE A 57 7.84 1.27 6.63
CA ILE A 57 6.44 1.70 6.54
C ILE A 57 5.55 0.77 7.36
N GLN A 58 4.48 1.32 7.93
CA GLN A 58 3.52 0.54 8.70
C GLN A 58 2.23 0.32 7.90
N ILE A 59 1.91 -0.94 7.67
CA ILE A 59 0.68 -1.37 7.02
C ILE A 59 -0.43 -1.49 8.07
N ARG A 60 -1.64 -1.06 7.68
CA ARG A 60 -2.84 -1.09 8.51
C ARG A 60 -3.95 -1.80 7.75
N ARG A 61 -4.97 -2.30 8.46
CA ARG A 61 -6.17 -2.85 7.82
C ARG A 61 -7.31 -1.85 7.87
N SER A 62 -7.97 -1.65 6.73
CA SER A 62 -9.24 -0.94 6.63
C SER A 62 -10.20 -1.74 5.77
N SER A 63 -11.32 -2.15 6.37
CA SER A 63 -12.35 -2.99 5.72
C SER A 63 -11.75 -4.25 5.08
N TYR A 64 -10.90 -4.96 5.81
CA TYR A 64 -10.19 -6.18 5.34
C TYR A 64 -9.12 -5.98 4.26
N HIS A 65 -8.81 -4.74 3.89
CA HIS A 65 -7.76 -4.44 2.91
C HIS A 65 -6.56 -3.76 3.56
N ASP A 66 -5.39 -4.06 3.02
CA ASP A 66 -4.12 -3.46 3.43
C ASP A 66 -4.01 -2.03 2.91
N VAL A 67 -3.76 -1.12 3.85
CA VAL A 67 -3.62 0.32 3.59
C VAL A 67 -2.35 0.87 4.20
N VAL A 68 -1.81 1.88 3.54
CA VAL A 68 -0.73 2.72 4.06
C VAL A 68 -1.22 4.15 4.21
N ARG A 69 -0.75 4.85 5.24
CA ARG A 69 -1.05 6.27 5.38
C ARG A 69 -0.32 7.05 4.31
N VAL A 70 -1.01 8.01 3.70
CA VAL A 70 -0.45 8.90 2.69
C VAL A 70 0.81 9.61 3.22
N THR A 71 0.77 10.06 4.47
CA THR A 71 1.91 10.72 5.14
C THR A 71 3.13 9.83 5.37
N GLU A 72 2.99 8.50 5.33
CA GLU A 72 4.12 7.58 5.42
C GLU A 72 4.71 7.31 4.04
N ILE A 73 3.87 6.93 3.06
CA ILE A 73 4.34 6.53 1.73
C ILE A 73 4.87 7.71 0.89
N GLN A 74 4.32 8.92 1.08
CA GLN A 74 4.78 10.13 0.38
C GLN A 74 6.24 10.50 0.65
N LYS A 75 6.82 10.00 1.75
CA LYS A 75 8.22 10.28 2.10
C LYS A 75 9.20 9.55 1.18
N VAL A 76 8.74 8.48 0.52
CA VAL A 76 9.58 7.52 -0.20
C VAL A 76 9.10 7.26 -1.63
N LEU A 77 7.90 7.74 -1.97
CA LEU A 77 7.28 7.55 -3.27
C LEU A 77 6.42 8.77 -3.62
N ASP A 78 6.59 9.29 -4.83
CA ASP A 78 5.64 10.23 -5.39
C ASP A 78 4.35 9.49 -5.77
N ILE A 79 3.26 9.84 -5.10
CA ILE A 79 1.92 9.27 -5.32
C ILE A 79 1.00 10.25 -6.05
N SER A 80 1.55 11.29 -6.67
CA SER A 80 0.79 12.23 -7.50
C SER A 80 0.05 11.47 -8.61
N GLY A 81 -1.27 11.62 -8.67
CA GLY A 81 -2.13 10.92 -9.63
C GLY A 81 -2.67 9.57 -9.17
N VAL A 82 -2.28 9.06 -8.00
CA VAL A 82 -2.86 7.86 -7.38
C VAL A 82 -4.07 8.23 -6.53
N GLN A 83 -5.17 7.49 -6.69
CA GLN A 83 -6.35 7.68 -5.88
C GLN A 83 -6.07 7.42 -4.39
N THR A 84 -6.43 8.39 -3.55
CA THR A 84 -6.36 8.28 -2.09
C THR A 84 -7.75 8.39 -1.49
N TYR A 85 -7.94 7.84 -0.30
CA TYR A 85 -9.22 7.84 0.40
C TYR A 85 -9.07 8.49 1.77
N VAL A 86 -10.11 9.19 2.22
CA VAL A 86 -10.21 9.69 3.60
C VAL A 86 -11.02 8.69 4.41
N ILE A 87 -10.40 8.07 5.41
CA ILE A 87 -11.05 7.11 6.31
C ILE A 87 -10.73 7.54 7.74
N ASN A 88 -11.77 7.74 8.56
CA ASN A 88 -11.64 8.22 9.95
C ASN A 88 -10.73 9.45 10.05
N SER A 89 -10.98 10.44 9.18
CA SER A 89 -10.20 11.70 9.08
C SER A 89 -8.73 11.54 8.70
N ALA A 90 -8.28 10.35 8.29
CA ALA A 90 -6.92 10.10 7.81
C ALA A 90 -6.91 9.79 6.31
N ARG A 91 -5.96 10.36 5.58
CA ARG A 91 -5.71 10.00 4.17
C ARG A 91 -4.92 8.70 4.08
N VAL A 92 -5.47 7.73 3.35
CA VAL A 92 -4.90 6.40 3.16
C VAL A 92 -4.88 6.01 1.68
N LEU A 93 -3.96 5.10 1.35
CA LEU A 93 -3.81 4.48 0.05
C LEU A 93 -3.96 2.97 0.21
N PHE A 94 -4.75 2.35 -0.65
CA PHE A 94 -4.90 0.89 -0.69
C PHE A 94 -3.73 0.29 -1.45
N LEU A 95 -3.09 -0.73 -0.87
CA LEU A 95 -1.99 -1.42 -1.54
C LEU A 95 -2.51 -2.29 -2.69
N ASN A 96 -3.59 -3.02 -2.44
CA ASN A 96 -4.19 -3.94 -3.39
C ASN A 96 -5.60 -3.50 -3.80
N GLU A 97 -6.05 -4.03 -4.93
CA GLU A 97 -7.37 -3.76 -5.49
C GLU A 97 -8.49 -4.02 -4.47
N ARG A 98 -9.43 -3.06 -4.44
CA ARG A 98 -10.79 -3.34 -4.01
C ARG A 98 -11.63 -3.65 -5.25
N PRO A 99 -12.42 -4.74 -5.25
CA PRO A 99 -13.48 -4.89 -6.24
C PRO A 99 -14.41 -3.68 -6.10
N GLN A 100 -14.35 -2.76 -7.08
CA GLN A 100 -15.24 -1.61 -7.08
C GLN A 100 -16.66 -2.14 -7.35
N THR A 101 -17.60 -1.78 -6.48
CA THR A 101 -19.02 -1.89 -6.80
C THR A 101 -19.29 -1.01 -8.02
N LYS A 102 -19.88 -1.59 -9.08
CA LYS A 102 -20.21 -0.92 -10.35
C LYS A 102 -20.72 0.50 -10.10
N SER A 103 -20.09 1.47 -10.76
CA SER A 103 -20.36 2.90 -10.59
C SER A 103 -21.85 3.22 -10.72
N GLY A 104 -22.39 3.94 -9.74
CA GLY A 104 -23.64 4.66 -9.91
C GLY A 104 -23.50 5.73 -10.99
N LYS A 105 -24.54 5.90 -11.80
CA LYS A 105 -24.62 6.87 -12.90
C LYS A 105 -24.11 8.27 -12.49
N GLY A 106 -23.10 8.80 -13.18
CA GLY A 106 -22.75 10.23 -13.14
C GLY A 106 -21.35 10.63 -12.64
N VAL A 107 -20.29 9.88 -12.95
CA VAL A 107 -18.91 10.27 -12.57
C VAL A 107 -18.10 10.64 -13.83
N ALA A 108 -17.49 11.84 -13.84
CA ALA A 108 -16.86 12.48 -15.00
C ALA A 108 -15.41 12.08 -15.28
N HIS A 109 -14.75 11.35 -14.37
CA HIS A 109 -13.35 10.96 -14.51
C HIS A 109 -13.22 9.44 -14.58
N ILE A 110 -12.48 8.98 -15.58
CA ILE A 110 -12.30 7.57 -15.92
C ILE A 110 -10.80 7.29 -15.89
N CYS A 111 -10.38 6.21 -15.24
CA CYS A 111 -8.99 5.79 -15.26
C CYS A 111 -8.58 5.46 -16.70
N GLU A 112 -7.54 6.12 -17.22
CA GLU A 112 -7.05 5.94 -18.59
C GLU A 112 -6.52 4.52 -18.87
N ILE A 113 -6.39 3.69 -17.83
CA ILE A 113 -5.84 2.33 -17.92
C ILE A 113 -6.90 1.25 -17.82
N CYS A 114 -7.83 1.34 -16.85
CA CYS A 114 -8.84 0.30 -16.64
C CYS A 114 -10.28 0.74 -16.90
N GLY A 115 -10.51 1.99 -17.32
CA GLY A 115 -11.85 2.47 -17.63
C GLY A 115 -12.77 2.62 -16.40
N ARG A 116 -12.25 2.49 -15.17
CA ARG A 116 -13.05 2.61 -13.94
C ARG A 116 -13.30 4.07 -13.54
N SER A 117 -14.43 4.33 -12.89
CA SER A 117 -14.79 5.66 -12.41
C SER A 117 -13.92 6.07 -11.21
N LEU A 118 -13.38 7.29 -11.29
CA LEU A 118 -12.54 7.92 -10.27
C LEU A 118 -13.32 9.01 -9.54
N LEU A 119 -13.08 9.18 -8.23
CA LEU A 119 -13.81 10.16 -7.43
C LEU A 119 -13.38 11.63 -7.70
N ASP A 120 -12.26 11.86 -8.39
CA ASP A 120 -11.61 13.16 -8.63
C ASP A 120 -10.74 13.06 -9.91
N PRO A 121 -10.05 14.12 -10.41
CA PRO A 121 -9.19 14.08 -11.60
C PRO A 121 -7.85 13.37 -11.32
N PHE A 122 -7.91 12.24 -10.62
CA PHE A 122 -6.81 11.31 -10.49
C PHE A 122 -6.70 10.51 -11.79
N VAL A 123 -5.56 9.86 -12.01
CA VAL A 123 -5.29 9.14 -13.27
C VAL A 123 -5.21 7.62 -13.03
N PHE A 124 -4.91 7.18 -11.80
CA PHE A 124 -4.62 5.77 -11.48
C PHE A 124 -5.29 5.30 -10.18
N VAL A 125 -5.72 4.02 -10.13
CA VAL A 125 -6.30 3.42 -8.91
C VAL A 125 -5.28 2.66 -8.06
N LEU A 126 -4.22 2.08 -8.64
CA LEU A 126 -3.23 1.22 -7.98
C LEU A 126 -1.88 1.25 -8.71
N TRP A 127 -0.83 0.69 -8.10
CA TRP A 127 0.45 0.42 -8.75
C TRP A 127 0.56 -1.06 -9.14
N ASP A 128 1.04 -1.34 -10.36
CA ASP A 128 1.45 -2.67 -10.79
C ASP A 128 2.97 -2.68 -10.99
N ALA A 129 3.65 -3.55 -10.27
CA ALA A 129 5.08 -3.78 -10.42
C ALA A 129 5.49 -4.43 -11.75
N ARG A 130 4.57 -5.08 -12.47
CA ARG A 130 4.93 -5.94 -13.62
C ARG A 130 5.36 -5.17 -14.88
N SER A 131 4.97 -3.91 -15.05
CA SER A 131 5.25 -3.16 -16.29
C SER A 131 6.44 -2.21 -16.24
N LYS A 132 7.16 -2.11 -15.11
CA LYS A 132 8.42 -1.34 -14.93
C LYS A 132 8.42 0.15 -15.32
N GLU A 133 7.37 0.69 -15.96
CA GLU A 133 7.41 2.03 -16.56
C GLU A 133 6.12 2.86 -16.40
N LYS A 134 4.99 2.29 -15.96
CA LYS A 134 3.73 3.02 -15.72
C LYS A 134 2.93 2.42 -14.54
N TRP A 135 2.17 3.27 -13.84
CA TRP A 135 1.12 2.83 -12.92
C TRP A 135 0.13 1.99 -13.74
N GLU A 136 -0.17 0.75 -13.37
CA GLU A 136 -1.23 -0.02 -14.04
C GLU A 136 -2.23 -0.57 -13.03
N CYS A 137 -3.47 -0.66 -13.48
CA CYS A 137 -4.57 -1.25 -12.75
C CYS A 137 -4.62 -2.74 -13.10
N LYS A 138 -4.33 -3.61 -12.14
CA LYS A 138 -4.49 -5.05 -12.35
C LYS A 138 -5.97 -5.46 -12.42
N PHE A 139 -6.21 -6.51 -13.18
CA PHE A 139 -7.47 -7.23 -13.35
C PHE A 139 -7.65 -8.30 -12.28
#